data_AF-A0A0F9MRT2-F1
#
_entry.id   AF-A0A0F9MRT2-F1
#
_cell.length_a   1.000
_cell.length_b   1.000
_cell.length_c   1.000
_cell.angle_alpha   90.00
_cell.angle_beta   90.00
_cell.angle_gamma   90.00
#
_symmetry.space_group_name_H-M   'P 1'
#
loop_
_entity.id
_entity.type
_entity.pdbx_description
1 polymer ?
#
loop_
_entity_poly.entity_id
_entity_poly.type
_entity_poly.pdbx_seq_one_letter_code
_entity_poly.pdbx_strand_id
1 'polypeptide(L)'
;MEKIYIVMGSAGEYSDHITWQVAAYKTEEEAKKHVGKAAERFRELNLKYHEDVYAIPKGENEYDACMHVDYTGTRYYVEEVDLYHDVVEYRLIA
;
A
#
# COMPACT_ATOMS: atom_id res chain seq x y z
N MET A 1 -13.92 1.92 19.95
CA MET A 1 -12.54 1.55 19.60
C MET A 1 -12.08 2.52 18.55
N GLU A 2 -10.88 3.08 18.71
CA GLU A 2 -10.32 4.01 17.71
C GLU A 2 -9.93 3.19 16.47
N LYS A 3 -10.23 3.71 15.28
CA LYS A 3 -9.91 3.06 14.00
C LYS A 3 -8.69 3.73 13.39
N ILE A 4 -7.85 2.95 12.73
CA ILE A 4 -6.87 3.45 11.78
C ILE A 4 -7.13 2.84 10.41
N TYR A 5 -6.70 3.56 9.38
CA TYR A 5 -6.95 3.24 7.99
C TYR A 5 -5.60 3.00 7.31
N ILE A 6 -5.36 1.77 6.89
CA ILE A 6 -4.11 1.35 6.25
C ILE A 6 -4.32 1.37 4.73
N VAL A 7 -3.47 2.11 4.03
CA VAL A 7 -3.38 2.05 2.57
C VAL A 7 -2.56 0.82 2.22
N MET A 8 -3.17 -0.06 1.44
CA MET A 8 -2.57 -1.30 0.97
C MET A 8 -2.28 -1.21 -0.52
N GLY A 9 -1.11 -1.70 -0.92
CA GLY A 9 -0.77 -1.99 -2.31
C GLY A 9 -0.97 -3.47 -2.61
N SER A 10 -1.31 -3.79 -3.85
CA SER A 10 -1.49 -5.16 -4.32
C SER A 10 -1.09 -5.31 -5.78
N ALA A 11 -0.43 -6.41 -6.12
CA ALA A 11 -0.03 -6.80 -7.47
C ALA A 11 -0.04 -8.33 -7.60
N GLY A 12 -0.13 -8.84 -8.83
CA GLY A 12 -0.15 -10.28 -9.10
C GLY A 12 -1.54 -10.92 -8.98
N GLU A 13 -1.65 -12.13 -9.51
CA GLU A 13 -2.87 -12.94 -9.54
C GLU A 13 -2.56 -14.38 -9.08
N TYR A 14 -3.46 -14.97 -8.28
CA TYR A 14 -3.30 -16.33 -7.77
C TYR A 14 -2.08 -16.51 -6.86
N SER A 15 -1.06 -17.29 -7.29
CA SER A 15 0.04 -17.73 -6.45
C SER A 15 1.20 -16.74 -6.34
N ASP A 16 1.28 -15.76 -7.25
CA ASP A 16 2.26 -14.66 -7.20
C ASP A 16 1.68 -13.38 -6.58
N HIS A 17 0.44 -13.45 -6.10
CA HIS A 17 -0.24 -12.32 -5.48
C HIS A 17 0.49 -11.85 -4.23
N ILE A 18 0.79 -10.57 -4.21
CA ILE A 18 1.42 -9.91 -3.07
C ILE A 18 0.61 -8.69 -2.63
N THR A 19 0.61 -8.46 -1.32
CA THR A 19 0.07 -7.25 -0.71
C THR A 19 1.11 -6.65 0.23
N TRP A 20 1.09 -5.32 0.36
CA TRP A 20 2.01 -4.61 1.24
C TRP A 20 1.35 -3.37 1.83
N GLN A 21 1.79 -2.96 3.03
CA GLN A 21 1.35 -1.72 3.66
C GLN A 21 2.13 -0.54 3.07
N VAL A 22 1.40 0.50 2.65
CA VAL A 22 1.97 1.72 2.06
C VAL A 22 2.04 2.84 3.11
N ALA A 23 0.92 3.11 3.78
CA ALA A 23 0.81 4.16 4.78
C ALA A 23 -0.36 3.89 5.74
N ALA A 24 -0.36 4.53 6.91
CA ALA A 24 -1.47 4.47 7.86
C ALA A 24 -1.96 5.88 8.23
N TYR A 25 -3.27 6.03 8.36
CA TYR A 25 -3.96 7.29 8.63
C TYR A 25 -4.94 7.16 9.79
N LYS A 26 -5.18 8.27 10.48
CA LYS A 26 -6.23 8.36 11.51
C LYS A 26 -7.62 8.57 10.91
N THR A 27 -7.69 9.02 9.66
CA THR A 27 -8.94 9.32 8.98
C THR A 27 -9.04 8.55 7.67
N GLU A 28 -10.25 8.10 7.34
CA GLU A 28 -10.53 7.38 6.09
C GLU A 28 -10.31 8.30 4.88
N GLU A 29 -10.63 9.59 5.03
CA GLU A 29 -10.50 10.58 3.97
C GLU A 29 -9.05 10.74 3.50
N GLU A 30 -8.09 10.85 4.44
CA GLU A 30 -6.67 10.95 4.10
C GLU A 30 -6.16 9.67 3.43
N ALA A 31 -6.59 8.50 3.91
CA ALA A 31 -6.24 7.21 3.30
C ALA A 31 -6.79 7.09 1.88
N LYS A 32 -8.05 7.45 1.65
CA LYS A 32 -8.67 7.45 0.31
C LYS A 32 -7.99 8.44 -0.63
N LYS A 33 -7.61 9.62 -0.13
CA LYS A 33 -6.85 10.61 -0.90
C LYS A 33 -5.49 10.07 -1.30
N HIS A 34 -4.81 9.35 -0.40
CA HIS A 34 -3.56 8.69 -0.71
C HIS A 34 -3.75 7.61 -1.79
N VAL A 35 -4.73 6.73 -1.65
CA VAL A 35 -5.07 5.71 -2.67
C VAL A 35 -5.24 6.35 -4.04
N GLY A 36 -6.01 7.44 -4.13
CA GLY A 36 -6.23 8.16 -5.39
C GLY A 36 -4.92 8.66 -6.01
N LYS A 37 -4.05 9.27 -5.21
CA LYS A 37 -2.75 9.78 -5.66
C LYS A 37 -1.79 8.67 -6.09
N ALA A 38 -1.66 7.61 -5.29
CA ALA A 38 -0.81 6.47 -5.60
C ALA A 38 -1.27 5.75 -6.87
N ALA A 39 -2.58 5.57 -7.05
CA ALA A 39 -3.16 4.96 -8.25
C ALA A 39 -3.02 5.85 -9.49
N GLU A 40 -3.23 7.16 -9.37
CA GLU A 40 -3.00 8.11 -10.46
C GLU A 40 -1.54 8.11 -10.90
N ARG A 41 -0.62 8.18 -9.95
CA ARG A 41 0.82 8.14 -10.22
C ARG A 41 1.25 6.83 -10.87
N PHE A 42 0.72 5.70 -10.41
CA PHE A 42 0.97 4.41 -11.07
C PHE A 42 0.48 4.41 -12.52
N ARG A 43 -0.71 4.97 -12.82
CA ARG A 43 -1.21 5.05 -14.20
C ARG A 43 -0.28 5.88 -15.10
N GLU A 44 0.24 7.00 -14.61
CA GLU A 44 1.21 7.81 -15.34
C GLU A 44 2.50 7.03 -15.62
N LEU A 45 3.03 6.32 -14.61
CA LEU A 45 4.23 5.50 -14.76
C LEU A 45 3.98 4.34 -15.73
N ASN A 46 2.85 3.65 -15.62
CA ASN A 46 2.49 2.56 -16.52
C ASN A 46 2.39 3.03 -17.99
N LEU A 47 1.90 4.25 -18.23
CA LEU A 47 1.91 4.85 -19.58
C LEU A 47 3.32 5.22 -20.04
N LYS A 48 4.16 5.77 -19.14
CA LYS A 48 5.55 6.16 -19.45
C LYS A 48 6.43 4.95 -19.77
N TYR A 49 6.23 3.84 -19.07
CA TYR A 49 7.01 2.61 -19.18
C TYR A 49 6.23 1.50 -19.92
N HIS A 50 5.26 1.86 -20.77
CA HIS A 50 4.31 0.96 -21.42
C HIS A 50 4.91 -0.32 -22.05
N GLU A 51 6.14 -0.25 -22.57
CA GLU A 51 6.83 -1.39 -23.19
C GLU A 51 7.40 -2.38 -22.17
N ASP A 52 7.77 -1.91 -20.97
CA ASP A 52 8.33 -2.71 -19.90
C ASP A 52 7.99 -2.09 -18.54
N VAL A 53 6.86 -2.50 -17.99
CA VAL A 53 6.39 -2.01 -16.69
C VAL A 53 7.34 -2.37 -15.54
N TYR A 54 8.15 -3.43 -15.69
CA TYR A 54 9.15 -3.82 -14.70
C TYR A 54 10.36 -2.89 -14.69
N ALA A 55 10.52 -2.06 -15.74
CA ALA A 55 11.56 -1.05 -15.79
C ALA A 55 11.27 0.18 -14.93
N ILE A 56 10.07 0.31 -14.34
CA ILE A 56 9.74 1.42 -13.42
C ILE A 56 10.73 1.41 -12.24
N PRO A 57 11.56 2.46 -12.10
CA PRO A 57 12.51 2.53 -10.99
C PRO A 57 11.81 2.56 -9.62
N LYS A 58 12.46 1.94 -8.63
CA LYS A 58 11.99 1.98 -7.24
C LYS A 58 11.92 3.43 -6.73
N GLY A 59 10.81 3.77 -6.08
CA GLY A 59 10.59 5.10 -5.51
C GLY A 59 10.04 6.15 -6.49
N GLU A 60 9.77 5.78 -7.75
CA GLU A 60 9.18 6.71 -8.74
C GLU A 60 7.73 7.07 -8.47
N ASN A 61 7.03 6.22 -7.70
CA ASN A 61 5.77 6.58 -7.08
C ASN A 61 6.07 7.17 -5.69
N GLU A 62 6.05 8.49 -5.58
CA GLU A 62 6.34 9.21 -4.34
C GLU A 62 5.32 8.95 -3.23
N TYR A 63 4.17 8.36 -3.58
CA TYR A 63 3.15 7.93 -2.62
C TYR A 63 3.38 6.49 -2.16
N ASP A 64 4.14 5.68 -2.91
CA ASP A 64 4.52 4.32 -2.53
C ASP A 64 5.97 4.02 -2.92
N ALA A 65 6.89 4.27 -1.98
CA ALA A 65 8.33 4.05 -2.19
C ALA A 65 8.70 2.58 -2.38
N CYS A 66 7.82 1.66 -2.00
CA CYS A 66 8.00 0.21 -2.11
C CYS A 66 7.03 -0.40 -3.14
N MET A 67 6.53 0.41 -4.08
CA MET A 67 5.59 -0.05 -5.10
C MET A 67 6.12 -1.29 -5.81
N HIS A 68 5.35 -2.37 -5.75
CA HIS A 68 5.54 -3.54 -6.58
C HIS A 68 4.64 -3.46 -7.80
N VAL A 69 5.16 -3.91 -8.93
CA VAL A 69 4.44 -3.92 -10.21
C VAL A 69 4.54 -5.31 -10.83
N ASP A 70 3.44 -5.71 -11.46
CA ASP A 70 3.30 -6.96 -12.19
C ASP A 70 2.60 -6.68 -13.54
N TYR A 71 2.54 -7.66 -14.45
CA TYR A 71 1.84 -7.57 -15.74
C TYR A 71 0.34 -7.24 -15.56
N THR A 72 -0.24 -7.62 -14.42
CA THR A 72 -1.63 -7.31 -14.03
C THR A 72 -1.81 -5.88 -13.49
N GLY A 73 -0.70 -5.17 -13.27
CA GLY A 73 -0.63 -3.83 -12.70
C GLY A 73 -0.67 -3.80 -11.17
N THR A 74 -0.65 -2.57 -10.63
CA THR A 74 -0.70 -2.31 -9.19
C THR A 74 -2.04 -1.69 -8.81
N ARG A 75 -2.65 -2.18 -7.74
CA ARG A 75 -3.89 -1.66 -7.18
C ARG A 75 -3.67 -1.15 -5.76
N TYR A 76 -4.43 -0.13 -5.38
CA TYR A 76 -4.40 0.45 -4.05
C TYR A 76 -5.80 0.45 -3.44
N TYR A 77 -5.88 0.15 -2.15
CA TYR A 77 -7.15 0.13 -1.40
C TYR A 77 -6.92 0.46 0.08
N VAL A 78 -8.00 0.68 0.81
CA VAL A 78 -7.96 0.98 2.25
C VAL A 78 -8.46 -0.22 3.04
N GLU A 79 -7.71 -0.64 4.03
CA GLU A 79 -8.15 -1.55 5.09
C GLU A 79 -8.40 -0.76 6.38
N GLU A 80 -9.51 -1.06 7.06
CA GLU A 80 -9.85 -0.49 8.35
C GLU A 80 -9.47 -1.49 9.45
N VAL A 81 -8.70 -1.05 10.45
CA VAL A 81 -8.34 -1.88 11.59
C VAL A 81 -8.53 -1.13 12.91
N ASP A 82 -8.72 -1.89 13.99
CA ASP A 82 -8.81 -1.35 15.34
C ASP A 82 -7.44 -0.97 15.89
N LEU A 83 -7.33 0.23 16.47
CA LEU A 83 -6.17 0.67 17.20
C LEU A 83 -6.28 0.20 18.66
N TYR A 84 -5.38 -0.70 19.05
CA TYR A 84 -5.22 -1.16 20.43
C TYR A 84 -4.09 -0.38 21.11
N HIS A 85 -4.38 0.24 22.24
CA HIS A 85 -3.40 1.01 23.04
C HIS A 85 -2.71 0.16 24.13
N ASP A 86 -3.24 -1.03 24.43
CA ASP A 86 -2.74 -1.91 25.50
C ASP A 86 -1.76 -2.95 24.94
N VAL A 87 -0.46 -2.74 25.21
CA VAL A 87 0.54 -3.80 25.02
C VAL A 87 0.62 -4.57 26.33
N VAL A 88 0.26 -5.86 26.29
CA VAL A 88 0.42 -6.79 27.41
C VAL A 88 1.87 -6.73 27.89
N GLU A 89 2.08 -6.38 29.16
CA GLU A 89 3.39 -6.50 29.81
C GLU A 89 3.83 -7.97 29.76
N TYR A 90 4.79 -8.31 28.90
CA TYR A 90 5.48 -9.58 29.00
C TYR A 90 6.33 -9.58 30.26
N ARG A 91 5.84 -10.20 31.33
CA ARG A 91 6.70 -10.63 32.43
C ARG A 91 7.56 -11.78 31.93
N LEU A 92 8.86 -11.53 31.80
CA LEU A 92 9.87 -12.58 31.67
C LEU A 92 9.76 -13.50 32.89
N ILE A 93 9.33 -14.74 32.69
CA ILE A 93 9.46 -15.78 33.72
C ILE A 93 10.93 -16.19 33.69
N ALA A 94 11.64 -15.87 34.78
CA ALA A 94 13.03 -16.24 35.03
C ALA A 94 13.18 -17.74 35.34
#